data_AF-A0A7V4Q6A4-F1
#
_entry.id   AF-A0A7V4Q6A4-F1
#
_cell.length_a   1.000
_cell.length_b   1.000
_cell.length_c   1.000
_cell.angle_alpha   90.00
_cell.angle_beta   90.00
_cell.angle_gamma   90.00
#
_symmetry.space_group_name_H-M   'P 1'
#
loop_
_entity.id
_entity.type
_entity.pdbx_description
1 polymer ?
#
loop_
_entity_poly.entity_id
_entity_poly.type
_entity_poly.pdbx_seq_one_letter_code
_entity_poly.pdbx_strand_id
1 'polypeptide(L)'
;MLLGMFILFAAALLLVIALPQQALAWGAGVHLQLGMSVLSNLQALAPSVAAIIGNHPFDFLYGTIAADITIGKKFTHYLQHCHRWRIGQKVLDKAGDDSQKACAYGYLSHLAADCIAHNYFVPYKVMRSFPSLTLKHAYWEMRFENYVEKEIWETGKKVSREHFEKNDQLLRKVVSDTIFSFATNKRIFNSILLVSRLEKWQSLLQTLSDSSSYALEESDRDEYMQLAQEAVFDFLKEGQQSRIYLADPTGEKALAAAEAVRKNLRLLYRSGKLSKPQAYAELDELKLKLKEAIYQPELLLQILSA
;
A
#
# COMPACT_ATOMS: atom_id res chain seq x y z
N MET A 1 2.83 -40.87 -5.71
CA MET A 1 1.59 -40.09 -5.50
C MET A 1 1.82 -38.87 -4.61
N LEU A 2 2.35 -39.03 -3.39
CA LEU A 2 2.64 -37.93 -2.45
C LEU A 2 3.58 -36.84 -3.00
N LEU A 3 4.68 -37.21 -3.69
CA LEU A 3 5.61 -36.25 -4.26
C LEU A 3 4.97 -35.40 -5.38
N GLY A 4 4.13 -36.01 -6.22
CA GLY A 4 3.39 -35.32 -7.27
C GLY A 4 2.34 -34.36 -6.72
N MET A 5 1.65 -34.74 -5.64
CA MET A 5 0.74 -33.86 -4.92
C MET A 5 1.47 -32.68 -4.27
N PHE A 6 2.68 -32.90 -3.74
CA PHE A 6 3.49 -31.84 -3.14
C PHE A 6 3.98 -30.83 -4.18
N ILE A 7 4.40 -31.30 -5.35
CA ILE A 7 4.81 -30.44 -6.48
C ILE A 7 3.61 -29.65 -7.01
N LEU A 8 2.45 -30.30 -7.17
CA LEU A 8 1.22 -29.61 -7.59
C LEU A 8 0.75 -28.58 -6.58
N PHE A 9 0.84 -28.88 -5.28
CA PHE A 9 0.52 -27.94 -4.22
C PHE A 9 1.51 -26.77 -4.18
N ALA A 10 2.82 -27.02 -4.30
CA ALA A 10 3.83 -25.98 -4.37
C ALA A 10 3.68 -25.12 -5.63
N ALA A 11 3.37 -25.72 -6.78
CA ALA A 11 3.12 -25.02 -8.03
C ALA A 11 1.82 -24.21 -7.97
N ALA A 12 0.76 -24.74 -7.36
CA ALA A 12 -0.49 -24.02 -7.14
C ALA A 12 -0.29 -22.87 -6.15
N LEU A 13 0.49 -23.06 -5.08
CA LEU A 13 0.86 -22.01 -4.13
C LEU A 13 1.71 -20.94 -4.82
N LEU A 14 2.71 -21.32 -5.61
CA LEU A 14 3.49 -20.42 -6.45
C LEU A 14 2.62 -19.67 -7.45
N LEU A 15 1.63 -20.32 -8.06
CA LEU A 15 0.65 -19.67 -8.94
C LEU A 15 -0.26 -18.72 -8.17
N VAL A 16 -0.70 -19.04 -6.95
CA VAL A 16 -1.50 -18.14 -6.11
C VAL A 16 -0.69 -16.93 -5.63
N ILE A 17 0.61 -17.11 -5.38
CA ILE A 17 1.56 -16.04 -5.06
C ILE A 17 1.91 -15.22 -6.31
N ALA A 18 2.04 -15.86 -7.48
CA ALA A 18 2.40 -15.24 -8.75
C ALA A 18 1.20 -14.61 -9.48
N LEU A 19 -0.03 -14.98 -9.10
CA LEU A 19 -1.23 -14.25 -9.50
C LEU A 19 -1.20 -12.92 -8.75
N PRO A 20 -1.11 -11.77 -9.44
CA PRO A 20 -1.13 -10.48 -8.79
C PRO A 20 -2.47 -10.34 -8.08
N GLN A 21 -2.49 -10.58 -6.78
CA GLN A 21 -3.62 -10.16 -5.96
C GLN A 21 -3.60 -8.63 -5.95
N GLN A 22 -4.78 -8.00 -6.03
CA GLN A 22 -4.96 -6.54 -5.94
C GLN A 22 -4.67 -5.99 -4.52
N ALA A 23 -3.62 -6.49 -3.88
CA ALA A 23 -3.09 -5.96 -2.64
C ALA A 23 -1.61 -5.85 -2.94
N LEU A 24 -1.14 -4.65 -3.26
CA LEU A 24 -0.68 -3.60 -2.34
C LEU A 24 -0.63 -2.31 -3.20
N ALA A 25 -0.72 -1.08 -2.69
CA ALA A 25 -0.32 0.12 -3.49
C ALA A 25 1.06 0.71 -3.09
N TRP A 26 1.55 0.36 -1.90
CA TRP A 26 2.97 0.34 -1.58
C TRP A 26 3.26 -0.87 -0.71
N GLY A 27 4.50 -1.36 -0.72
CA GLY A 27 4.90 -2.45 0.16
C GLY A 27 5.42 -1.94 1.51
N ALA A 28 5.77 -2.90 2.38
CA ALA A 28 6.17 -2.63 3.75
C ALA A 28 7.36 -1.67 3.89
N GLY A 29 8.26 -1.60 2.89
CA GLY A 29 9.40 -0.69 2.92
C GLY A 29 8.98 0.78 2.98
N VAL A 30 8.04 1.18 2.12
CA VAL A 30 7.53 2.57 2.07
C VAL A 30 6.80 2.94 3.36
N HIS A 31 5.97 2.04 3.89
CA HIS A 31 5.26 2.30 5.14
C HIS A 31 6.20 2.38 6.35
N LEU A 32 7.28 1.60 6.37
CA LEU A 32 8.34 1.75 7.37
C LEU A 32 9.08 3.07 7.20
N GLN A 33 9.37 3.50 5.96
CA GLN A 33 10.02 4.79 5.69
C GLN A 33 9.17 5.96 6.19
N LEU A 34 7.86 5.97 5.91
CA LEU A 34 6.93 6.97 6.44
C LEU A 34 6.84 6.91 7.97
N GLY A 35 6.81 5.71 8.55
CA GLY A 35 6.85 5.52 10.00
C GLY A 35 8.13 6.07 10.64
N MET A 36 9.29 5.85 10.02
CA MET A 36 10.56 6.41 10.48
C MET A 36 10.56 7.94 10.40
N SER A 37 9.99 8.52 9.34
CA SER A 37 9.82 9.97 9.22
C SER A 37 8.99 10.54 10.38
N VAL A 38 7.92 9.85 10.79
CA VAL A 38 7.13 10.22 11.97
C VAL A 38 7.97 10.18 13.25
N LEU A 39 8.74 9.11 13.48
CA LEU A 39 9.58 8.97 14.67
C LEU A 39 10.67 10.05 14.76
N SER A 40 11.17 10.52 13.62
CA SER A 40 12.13 11.63 13.56
C SER A 40 11.51 13.00 13.78
N ASN A 41 10.17 13.12 13.77
CA ASN A 41 9.45 14.40 13.79
C ASN A 41 8.25 14.41 14.74
N LEU A 42 8.38 13.77 15.91
CA LEU A 42 7.29 13.63 16.90
C LEU A 42 6.66 14.97 17.32
N GLN A 43 7.42 16.05 17.28
CA GLN A 43 6.96 17.41 17.60
C GLN A 43 5.88 17.95 16.65
N ALA A 44 5.71 17.36 15.47
CA ALA A 44 4.69 17.77 14.49
C ALA A 44 3.33 17.10 14.73
N LEU A 45 3.24 16.15 15.67
CA LEU A 45 2.02 15.39 15.98
C LEU A 45 1.24 16.04 17.12
N ALA A 46 0.01 15.57 17.36
CA ALA A 46 -0.70 15.90 18.59
C ALA A 46 0.11 15.44 19.82
N PRO A 47 0.27 16.25 20.89
CA PRO A 47 1.17 15.93 22.00
C PRO A 47 0.92 14.58 22.68
N SER A 48 -0.35 14.18 22.83
CA SER A 48 -0.72 12.88 23.41
C SER A 48 -0.35 11.71 22.50
N VAL A 49 -0.49 11.87 21.19
CA VAL A 49 -0.12 10.87 20.18
C VAL A 49 1.40 10.76 20.11
N ALA A 50 2.11 11.90 20.10
CA ALA A 50 3.56 11.97 20.11
C ALA A 50 4.17 11.24 21.31
N ALA A 51 3.59 11.41 22.51
CA ALA A 51 4.05 10.74 23.72
C ALA A 51 3.88 9.21 23.63
N ILE A 52 2.73 8.73 23.13
CA ILE A 52 2.46 7.30 22.96
C ILE A 52 3.44 6.70 21.94
N ILE A 53 3.56 7.31 20.76
CA ILE A 53 4.43 6.82 19.69
C ILE A 53 5.91 6.87 20.11
N GLY A 54 6.34 7.96 20.75
CA GLY A 54 7.73 8.13 21.21
C GLY A 54 8.14 7.12 22.29
N ASN A 55 7.22 6.71 23.16
CA ASN A 55 7.47 5.69 24.18
C ASN A 55 7.41 4.25 23.63
N HIS A 56 6.73 4.04 22.50
CA HIS A 56 6.51 2.72 21.90
C HIS A 56 6.83 2.71 20.38
N PRO A 57 8.06 3.08 19.97
CA PRO A 57 8.39 3.29 18.57
C PRO A 57 8.32 2.01 17.75
N PHE A 58 8.73 0.86 18.30
CA PHE A 58 8.68 -0.41 17.57
C PHE A 58 7.27 -0.96 17.41
N ASP A 59 6.38 -0.75 18.39
CA ASP A 59 4.96 -1.09 18.25
C ASP A 59 4.29 -0.24 17.17
N PHE A 60 4.61 1.06 17.12
CA PHE A 60 4.17 1.94 16.05
C PHE A 60 4.64 1.46 14.67
N LEU A 61 5.94 1.19 14.50
CA LEU A 61 6.47 0.66 13.23
C LEU A 61 5.90 -0.70 12.86
N TYR A 62 5.58 -1.55 13.84
CA TYR A 62 4.87 -2.79 13.58
C TYR A 62 3.46 -2.52 13.03
N GLY A 63 2.76 -1.55 13.63
CA GLY A 63 1.47 -1.07 13.15
C GLY A 63 1.48 -0.61 11.69
N THR A 64 2.52 0.12 11.26
CA THR A 64 2.59 0.66 9.88
C THR A 64 2.65 -0.41 8.80
N ILE A 65 2.97 -1.65 9.16
CA ILE A 65 3.02 -2.79 8.24
C ILE A 65 1.97 -3.87 8.56
N ALA A 66 1.22 -3.70 9.65
CA ALA A 66 0.33 -4.73 10.17
C ALA A 66 -0.91 -4.97 9.31
N ALA A 67 -1.41 -3.93 8.62
CA ALA A 67 -2.56 -4.06 7.73
C ALA A 67 -2.31 -5.08 6.60
N ASP A 68 -1.06 -5.26 6.18
CA ASP A 68 -0.66 -6.18 5.10
C ASP A 68 -0.33 -7.60 5.52
N ILE A 69 -0.42 -7.88 6.80
CA ILE A 69 -0.33 -9.26 7.30
C ILE A 69 -1.41 -10.13 6.68
N THR A 70 -2.62 -9.61 6.49
CA THR A 70 -3.78 -10.39 6.03
C THR A 70 -3.70 -10.68 4.53
N ILE A 71 -3.56 -11.93 4.11
CA ILE A 71 -3.45 -12.30 2.68
C ILE A 71 -4.81 -12.75 2.15
N GLY A 72 -5.13 -12.53 0.87
CA GLY A 72 -6.42 -12.99 0.31
C GLY A 72 -7.62 -12.14 0.73
N LYS A 73 -7.40 -10.83 0.96
CA LYS A 73 -8.39 -9.85 1.44
C LYS A 73 -9.64 -9.75 0.55
N LYS A 74 -9.56 -10.06 -0.75
CA LYS A 74 -10.72 -10.11 -1.65
C LYS A 74 -11.78 -11.16 -1.29
N PHE A 75 -11.45 -12.09 -0.40
CA PHE A 75 -12.36 -13.14 0.07
C PHE A 75 -13.00 -12.80 1.43
N THR A 76 -12.69 -11.65 2.04
CA THR A 76 -13.48 -11.14 3.17
C THR A 76 -14.63 -10.29 2.69
N HIS A 77 -15.67 -10.20 3.51
CA HIS A 77 -16.77 -9.29 3.24
C HIS A 77 -16.23 -7.86 3.11
N TYR A 78 -16.71 -7.07 2.14
CA TYR A 78 -16.13 -5.76 1.82
C TYR A 78 -16.00 -4.85 3.05
N LEU A 79 -16.99 -4.85 3.95
CA LEU A 79 -16.98 -4.11 5.23
C LEU A 79 -15.87 -4.52 6.23
N GLN A 80 -15.31 -5.70 6.08
CA GLN A 80 -14.25 -6.26 6.92
C GLN A 80 -12.86 -6.13 6.27
N HIS A 81 -12.77 -5.46 5.12
CA HIS A 81 -11.51 -5.23 4.44
C HIS A 81 -10.57 -4.45 5.36
N CYS A 82 -9.39 -5.01 5.63
CA CYS A 82 -8.47 -4.51 6.66
C CYS A 82 -7.96 -3.10 6.32
N HIS A 83 -7.97 -2.70 5.06
CA HIS A 83 -7.63 -1.35 4.61
C HIS A 83 -8.76 -0.32 4.71
N ARG A 84 -9.76 -0.52 5.57
CA ARG A 84 -10.80 0.49 5.81
C ARG A 84 -10.51 1.25 7.10
N TRP A 85 -10.71 2.57 7.08
CA TRP A 85 -10.60 3.44 8.26
C TRP A 85 -11.30 2.87 9.50
N ARG A 86 -12.50 2.32 9.32
CA ARG A 86 -13.27 1.70 10.40
C ARG A 86 -12.54 0.53 11.07
N ILE A 87 -11.77 -0.25 10.33
CA ILE A 87 -10.96 -1.33 10.91
C ILE A 87 -9.82 -0.75 11.72
N GLY A 88 -9.07 0.23 11.18
CA GLY A 88 -8.03 0.94 11.92
C GLY A 88 -8.55 1.58 13.21
N GLN A 89 -9.72 2.22 13.17
CA GLN A 89 -10.34 2.78 14.38
C GLN A 89 -10.76 1.71 15.37
N LYS A 90 -11.29 0.58 14.90
CA LYS A 90 -11.59 -0.54 15.79
C LYS A 90 -10.32 -1.12 16.44
N VAL A 91 -9.16 -1.08 15.77
CA VAL A 91 -7.87 -1.45 16.38
C VAL A 91 -7.52 -0.47 17.50
N LEU A 92 -7.65 0.84 17.26
CA LEU A 92 -7.39 1.88 18.26
C LEU A 92 -8.36 1.79 19.46
N ASP A 93 -9.66 1.64 19.21
CA ASP A 93 -10.70 1.54 20.24
C ASP A 93 -10.54 0.30 21.13
N LYS A 94 -9.92 -0.77 20.60
CA LYS A 94 -9.70 -2.04 21.31
C LYS A 94 -8.31 -2.13 21.95
N ALA A 95 -7.45 -1.14 21.76
CA ALA A 95 -6.13 -1.10 22.38
C ALA A 95 -6.26 -0.96 23.92
N GLY A 96 -5.62 -1.86 24.65
CA GLY A 96 -5.66 -1.93 26.11
C GLY A 96 -4.56 -1.14 26.82
N ASP A 97 -3.38 -1.05 26.21
CA ASP A 97 -2.23 -0.29 26.74
C ASP A 97 -1.62 0.64 25.67
N ASP A 98 -0.68 1.50 26.07
CA ASP A 98 -0.12 2.51 25.16
C ASP A 98 0.75 1.89 24.05
N SER A 99 1.34 0.71 24.29
CA SER A 99 2.00 -0.11 23.25
C SER A 99 1.02 -0.51 22.15
N GLN A 100 -0.16 -1.03 22.52
CA GLN A 100 -1.22 -1.35 21.57
C GLN A 100 -1.79 -0.11 20.88
N LYS A 101 -1.88 1.04 21.56
CA LYS A 101 -2.29 2.30 20.92
C LYS A 101 -1.26 2.77 19.91
N ALA A 102 0.04 2.64 20.21
CA ALA A 102 1.09 2.95 19.25
C ALA A 102 0.98 2.07 18.00
N CYS A 103 0.76 0.77 18.17
CA CYS A 103 0.45 -0.14 17.05
C CYS A 103 -0.78 0.30 16.26
N ALA A 104 -1.85 0.75 16.93
CA ALA A 104 -3.03 1.25 16.26
C ALA A 104 -2.79 2.54 15.47
N TYR A 105 -2.01 3.48 16.02
CA TYR A 105 -1.58 4.68 15.29
C TYR A 105 -0.73 4.33 14.08
N GLY A 106 0.16 3.35 14.18
CA GLY A 106 0.91 2.83 13.05
C GLY A 106 -0.01 2.28 11.96
N TYR A 107 -1.01 1.49 12.36
CA TYR A 107 -2.02 0.96 11.44
C TYR A 107 -2.80 2.08 10.74
N LEU A 108 -3.17 3.14 11.44
CA LEU A 108 -3.88 4.27 10.85
C LEU A 108 -2.97 5.10 9.93
N SER A 109 -1.68 5.25 10.25
CA SER A 109 -0.69 5.86 9.34
C SER A 109 -0.54 5.06 8.05
N HIS A 110 -0.59 3.73 8.11
CA HIS A 110 -0.63 2.89 6.92
C HIS A 110 -1.81 3.26 6.03
N LEU A 111 -3.02 3.34 6.60
CA LEU A 111 -4.22 3.74 5.86
C LEU A 111 -4.12 5.15 5.26
N ALA A 112 -3.54 6.10 6.00
CA ALA A 112 -3.35 7.46 5.51
C ALA A 112 -2.45 7.50 4.27
N ALA A 113 -1.35 6.74 4.28
CA ALA A 113 -0.46 6.60 3.12
C ALA A 113 -1.17 5.94 1.94
N ASP A 114 -1.96 4.90 2.22
CA ASP A 114 -2.71 4.15 1.21
C ASP A 114 -3.77 4.99 0.50
N CYS A 115 -4.33 6.02 1.15
CA CYS A 115 -5.19 6.97 0.47
C CYS A 115 -4.48 7.65 -0.71
N ILE A 116 -3.18 7.96 -0.61
CA ILE A 116 -2.41 8.54 -1.72
C ILE A 116 -2.06 7.47 -2.75
N ALA A 117 -1.60 6.32 -2.27
CA ALA A 117 -1.14 5.22 -3.12
C ALA A 117 -2.27 4.71 -4.03
N HIS A 118 -3.44 4.41 -3.44
CA HIS A 118 -4.58 3.79 -4.13
C HIS A 118 -5.49 4.77 -4.88
N ASN A 119 -5.45 6.08 -4.58
CA ASN A 119 -6.29 7.07 -5.29
C ASN A 119 -5.53 7.92 -6.31
N TYR A 120 -4.20 7.96 -6.25
CA TYR A 120 -3.41 8.82 -7.14
C TYR A 120 -2.27 8.07 -7.84
N PHE A 121 -1.32 7.53 -7.08
CA PHE A 121 -0.12 6.89 -7.64
C PHE A 121 -0.47 5.68 -8.53
N VAL A 122 -1.08 4.64 -7.95
CA VAL A 122 -1.38 3.40 -8.67
C VAL A 122 -2.37 3.66 -9.81
N PRO A 123 -3.51 4.36 -9.61
CA PRO A 123 -4.41 4.72 -10.71
C PRO A 123 -3.71 5.35 -11.91
N TYR A 124 -2.88 6.36 -11.70
CA TYR A 124 -2.18 7.02 -12.81
C TYR A 124 -1.22 6.07 -13.54
N LYS A 125 -0.45 5.25 -12.81
CA LYS A 125 0.48 4.29 -13.43
C LYS A 125 -0.23 3.16 -14.17
N VAL A 126 -1.42 2.78 -13.73
CA VAL A 126 -2.30 1.82 -14.44
C VAL A 126 -2.78 2.41 -15.75
N MET A 127 -3.25 3.65 -15.75
CA MET A 127 -3.65 4.32 -16.99
C MET A 127 -2.48 4.46 -17.96
N ARG A 128 -1.30 4.88 -17.49
CA ARG A 128 -0.09 5.02 -18.33
C ARG A 128 0.40 3.71 -18.94
N SER A 129 0.12 2.57 -18.31
CA SER A 129 0.50 1.25 -18.84
C SER A 129 -0.48 0.68 -19.88
N PHE A 130 -1.38 1.51 -20.46
CA PHE A 130 -2.36 1.08 -21.47
C PHE A 130 -1.78 0.28 -22.67
N PRO A 131 -0.55 0.52 -23.17
CA PRO A 131 0.00 -0.28 -24.26
C PRO A 131 0.38 -1.71 -23.81
N SER A 132 0.68 -1.91 -22.53
CA SER A 132 1.06 -3.22 -21.97
C SER A 132 -0.15 -4.05 -21.56
N LEU A 133 -0.04 -5.38 -21.68
CA LEU A 133 -1.02 -6.34 -21.13
C LEU A 133 -0.68 -6.77 -19.69
N THR A 134 0.60 -6.74 -19.34
CA THR A 134 1.16 -7.44 -18.16
C THR A 134 1.46 -6.52 -17.00
N LEU A 135 1.67 -5.22 -17.24
CA LEU A 135 1.99 -4.25 -16.19
C LEU A 135 0.71 -3.79 -15.46
N LYS A 136 0.44 -4.43 -14.32
CA LYS A 136 -0.71 -4.20 -13.43
C LYS A 136 -0.28 -3.56 -12.09
N HIS A 137 -1.22 -3.43 -11.17
CA HIS A 137 -1.13 -2.88 -9.80
C HIS A 137 -0.28 -3.74 -8.84
N ALA A 138 0.73 -4.46 -9.33
CA ALA A 138 1.65 -5.26 -8.51
C ALA A 138 3.09 -4.90 -8.90
N TYR A 139 3.24 -4.62 -10.19
CA TYR A 139 4.46 -4.18 -10.81
C TYR A 139 4.87 -2.78 -10.34
N TRP A 140 3.91 -1.87 -10.19
CA TRP A 140 4.20 -0.47 -9.89
C TRP A 140 4.61 -0.25 -8.44
N GLU A 141 4.03 -0.99 -7.49
CA GLU A 141 4.45 -0.88 -6.09
C GLU A 141 5.83 -1.47 -5.87
N MET A 142 6.08 -2.64 -6.44
CA MET A 142 7.37 -3.32 -6.29
C MET A 142 8.50 -2.49 -6.90
N ARG A 143 8.20 -1.70 -7.95
CA ARG A 143 9.14 -0.73 -8.50
C ARG A 143 9.37 0.46 -7.58
N PHE A 144 8.34 0.95 -6.90
CA PHE A 144 8.48 2.05 -5.94
C PHE A 144 9.32 1.64 -4.73
N GLU A 145 9.17 0.39 -4.25
CA GLU A 145 9.95 -0.14 -3.13
C GLU A 145 11.46 -0.22 -3.40
N ASN A 146 11.92 -0.24 -4.66
CA ASN A 146 13.34 -0.23 -5.00
C ASN A 146 14.08 1.02 -4.52
N TYR A 147 13.35 2.11 -4.29
CA TYR A 147 13.91 3.38 -3.84
C TYR A 147 13.95 3.50 -2.31
N VAL A 148 13.47 2.49 -1.58
CA VAL A 148 13.53 2.46 -0.13
C VAL A 148 14.96 2.14 0.31
N GLU A 149 15.53 3.01 1.14
CA GLU A 149 16.90 2.89 1.65
C GLU A 149 17.12 1.59 2.43
N LYS A 150 18.35 1.06 2.38
CA LYS A 150 18.72 -0.22 3.02
C LYS A 150 18.51 -0.18 4.54
N GLU A 151 18.71 0.98 5.14
CA GLU A 151 18.56 1.29 6.56
C GLU A 151 17.12 1.06 7.03
N ILE A 152 16.13 1.35 6.18
CA ILE A 152 14.71 1.10 6.45
C ILE A 152 14.46 -0.41 6.53
N TRP A 153 15.07 -1.20 5.64
CA TRP A 153 14.96 -2.66 5.66
C TRP A 153 15.63 -3.30 6.88
N GLU A 154 16.74 -2.75 7.37
CA GLU A 154 17.34 -3.17 8.64
C GLU A 154 16.44 -2.84 9.85
N THR A 155 15.66 -1.75 9.78
CA THR A 155 14.62 -1.46 10.77
C THR A 155 13.47 -2.46 10.68
N GLY A 156 12.99 -2.75 9.46
CA GLY A 156 12.00 -3.81 9.23
C GLY A 156 12.45 -5.18 9.73
N LYS A 157 13.77 -5.45 9.74
CA LYS A 157 14.35 -6.65 10.33
C LYS A 157 14.24 -6.68 11.85
N LYS A 158 14.50 -5.57 12.52
CA LYS A 158 14.27 -5.44 13.97
C LYS A 158 12.79 -5.69 14.27
N VAL A 159 11.89 -4.98 13.60
CA VAL A 159 10.42 -5.15 13.75
C VAL A 159 10.00 -6.60 13.51
N SER A 160 10.49 -7.28 12.46
CA SER A 160 10.11 -8.68 12.20
C SER A 160 10.61 -9.71 13.23
N ARG A 161 11.65 -9.36 14.00
CA ARG A 161 12.28 -10.24 15.00
C ARG A 161 11.71 -10.01 16.40
N GLU A 162 11.15 -8.83 16.65
CA GLU A 162 10.49 -8.52 17.91
C GLU A 162 9.19 -9.33 18.11
N HIS A 163 8.91 -9.64 19.37
CA HIS A 163 7.73 -10.42 19.75
C HIS A 163 6.54 -9.52 20.08
N PHE A 164 5.80 -9.10 19.05
CA PHE A 164 4.59 -8.30 19.20
C PHE A 164 3.34 -9.12 19.56
N GLU A 165 3.44 -10.06 20.50
CA GLU A 165 2.35 -11.01 20.81
C GLU A 165 1.07 -10.30 21.30
N LYS A 166 1.22 -9.24 22.09
CA LYS A 166 0.07 -8.41 22.52
C LYS A 166 -0.61 -7.73 21.34
N ASN A 167 0.14 -7.20 20.38
CA ASN A 167 -0.42 -6.56 19.19
C ASN A 167 -1.03 -7.61 18.25
N ASP A 168 -0.42 -8.79 18.12
CA ASP A 168 -1.03 -9.92 17.40
C ASP A 168 -2.39 -10.30 17.98
N GLN A 169 -2.48 -10.38 19.31
CA GLN A 169 -3.74 -10.69 19.98
C GLN A 169 -4.79 -9.60 19.75
N LEU A 170 -4.39 -8.32 19.72
CA LEU A 170 -5.27 -7.22 19.37
C LEU A 170 -5.77 -7.35 17.92
N LEU A 171 -4.84 -7.49 16.98
CA LEU A 171 -5.15 -7.57 15.54
C LEU A 171 -6.06 -8.76 15.24
N ARG A 172 -5.82 -9.94 15.83
CA ARG A 172 -6.69 -11.13 15.69
C ARG A 172 -8.13 -10.92 16.16
N LYS A 173 -8.36 -10.04 17.14
CA LYS A 173 -9.72 -9.72 17.63
C LYS A 173 -10.48 -8.78 16.68
N VAL A 174 -9.77 -8.05 15.84
CA VAL A 174 -10.31 -6.95 15.04
C VAL A 174 -10.37 -7.30 13.56
N VAL A 175 -9.25 -7.81 13.02
CA VAL A 175 -9.07 -8.17 11.63
C VAL A 175 -9.62 -9.57 11.39
N SER A 176 -10.52 -9.69 10.42
CA SER A 176 -11.14 -10.96 10.08
C SER A 176 -10.14 -11.88 9.39
N ASP A 177 -10.20 -13.17 9.73
CA ASP A 177 -9.54 -14.20 8.94
C ASP A 177 -10.11 -14.20 7.51
N THR A 178 -9.25 -14.45 6.54
CA THR A 178 -9.57 -14.54 5.11
C THR A 178 -9.57 -16.01 4.67
N ILE A 179 -8.62 -16.38 3.81
CA ILE A 179 -8.33 -17.76 3.38
C ILE A 179 -7.54 -18.49 4.47
N PHE A 180 -6.67 -17.77 5.17
CA PHE A 180 -5.78 -18.32 6.17
C PHE A 180 -6.02 -17.68 7.53
N SER A 181 -5.70 -18.42 8.60
CA SER A 181 -5.63 -17.86 9.95
C SER A 181 -4.61 -16.72 10.00
N PHE A 182 -4.84 -15.74 10.89
CA PHE A 182 -3.86 -14.67 11.16
C PHE A 182 -2.44 -15.19 11.40
N ALA A 183 -2.28 -16.31 12.12
CA ALA A 183 -0.96 -16.89 12.39
C ALA A 183 -0.23 -17.33 11.10
N THR A 184 -0.96 -17.98 10.20
CA THR A 184 -0.44 -18.41 8.89
C THR A 184 -0.12 -17.20 8.02
N ASN A 185 -1.03 -16.23 7.97
CA ASN A 185 -0.86 -14.94 7.28
C ASN A 185 0.41 -14.23 7.74
N LYS A 186 0.60 -14.07 9.06
CA LYS A 186 1.81 -13.46 9.65
C LYS A 186 3.08 -14.21 9.30
N ARG A 187 3.05 -15.55 9.28
CA ARG A 187 4.22 -16.35 8.89
C ARG A 187 4.62 -16.08 7.44
N ILE A 188 3.66 -16.06 6.51
CA ILE A 188 3.92 -15.75 5.10
C ILE A 188 4.43 -14.32 4.95
N PHE A 189 3.78 -13.36 5.60
CA PHE A 189 4.17 -11.95 5.58
C PHE A 189 5.61 -11.75 6.07
N ASN A 190 5.98 -12.35 7.21
CA ASN A 190 7.35 -12.31 7.72
C ASN A 190 8.35 -12.94 6.75
N SER A 191 7.97 -14.02 6.04
CA SER A 191 8.81 -14.60 4.99
C SER A 191 9.00 -13.65 3.81
N ILE A 192 7.95 -12.94 3.36
CA ILE A 192 8.06 -11.92 2.31
C ILE A 192 9.00 -10.80 2.75
N LEU A 193 8.82 -10.26 3.97
CA LEU A 193 9.70 -9.23 4.51
C LEU A 193 11.16 -9.69 4.55
N LEU A 194 11.42 -10.96 4.87
CA LEU A 194 12.78 -11.52 4.88
C LEU A 194 13.38 -11.62 3.48
N VAL A 195 12.56 -12.00 2.48
CA VAL A 195 13.00 -12.10 1.07
C VAL A 195 13.24 -10.72 0.47
N SER A 196 12.39 -9.73 0.77
CA SER A 196 12.53 -8.35 0.28
C SER A 196 13.86 -7.69 0.68
N ARG A 197 14.55 -8.22 1.70
CA ARG A 197 15.86 -7.76 2.18
C ARG A 197 17.04 -8.30 1.37
N LEU A 198 16.84 -9.37 0.60
CA LEU A 198 17.96 -10.01 -0.08
C LEU A 198 18.48 -9.07 -1.17
N GLU A 199 19.79 -8.77 -1.15
CA GLU A 199 20.42 -7.94 -2.17
C GLU A 199 20.19 -8.50 -3.59
N LYS A 200 20.09 -9.82 -3.71
CA LYS A 200 19.71 -10.50 -4.96
C LYS A 200 18.28 -10.18 -5.39
N TRP A 201 17.34 -10.11 -4.44
CA TRP A 201 15.97 -9.70 -4.72
C TRP A 201 15.94 -8.23 -5.17
N GLN A 202 16.58 -7.34 -4.42
CA GLN A 202 16.72 -5.93 -4.79
C GLN A 202 17.36 -5.75 -6.18
N SER A 203 18.41 -6.52 -6.49
CA SER A 203 19.06 -6.51 -7.81
C SER A 203 18.16 -7.03 -8.93
N LEU A 204 17.35 -8.07 -8.70
CA LEU A 204 16.32 -8.52 -9.64
C LEU A 204 15.29 -7.43 -9.90
N LEU A 205 14.82 -6.76 -8.86
CA LEU A 205 13.86 -5.67 -8.98
C LEU A 205 14.44 -4.47 -9.72
N GLN A 206 15.71 -4.13 -9.49
CA GLN A 206 16.42 -3.09 -10.22
C GLN A 206 16.52 -3.44 -11.71
N THR A 207 16.85 -4.69 -12.04
CA THR A 207 16.94 -5.16 -13.43
C THR A 207 15.58 -5.08 -14.15
N LEU A 208 14.47 -5.39 -13.45
CA LEU A 208 13.11 -5.22 -13.95
C LEU A 208 12.70 -3.74 -14.13
N SER A 209 13.27 -2.84 -13.33
CA SER A 209 13.09 -1.39 -13.43
C SER A 209 13.83 -0.84 -14.65
N ASP A 210 15.11 -1.20 -14.81
CA ASP A 210 16.00 -0.70 -15.86
C ASP A 210 15.58 -1.17 -17.26
N SER A 211 15.02 -2.38 -17.35
CA SER A 211 14.54 -2.96 -18.61
C SER A 211 13.16 -2.47 -19.05
N SER A 212 12.48 -1.68 -18.22
CA SER A 212 11.11 -1.25 -18.48
C SER A 212 11.04 0.10 -19.18
N SER A 213 10.32 0.12 -20.29
CA SER A 213 10.06 1.34 -21.09
C SER A 213 9.15 2.38 -20.43
N TYR A 214 8.71 2.14 -19.19
CA TYR A 214 7.94 3.10 -18.42
C TYR A 214 8.75 3.54 -17.20
N ALA A 215 9.43 4.69 -17.32
CA ALA A 215 10.18 5.26 -16.21
C ALA A 215 9.25 5.76 -15.09
N LEU A 216 9.65 5.53 -13.84
CA LEU A 216 9.14 6.29 -12.70
C LEU A 216 10.10 7.48 -12.54
N GLU A 217 9.69 8.66 -12.99
CA GLU A 217 10.52 9.86 -12.84
C GLU A 217 10.71 10.20 -11.37
N GLU A 218 11.87 10.77 -11.04
CA GLU A 218 12.23 11.16 -9.67
C GLU A 218 11.25 12.20 -9.10
N SER A 219 10.86 13.19 -9.90
CA SER A 219 9.85 14.21 -9.55
C SER A 219 8.50 13.62 -9.18
N ASP A 220 8.06 12.58 -9.90
CA ASP A 220 6.84 11.84 -9.61
C ASP A 220 6.93 11.13 -8.25
N ARG A 221 8.05 10.44 -8.00
CA ARG A 221 8.28 9.71 -6.75
C ARG A 221 8.23 10.64 -5.54
N ASP A 222 8.95 11.75 -5.63
CA ASP A 222 9.05 12.73 -4.54
C ASP A 222 7.68 13.37 -4.26
N GLU A 223 6.90 13.66 -5.30
CA GLU A 223 5.51 14.13 -5.15
C GLU A 223 4.65 13.13 -4.37
N TYR A 224 4.66 11.85 -4.75
CA TYR A 224 3.82 10.86 -4.06
C TYR A 224 4.27 10.63 -2.61
N MET A 225 5.58 10.58 -2.35
CA MET A 225 6.12 10.45 -0.99
C MET A 225 5.79 11.65 -0.12
N GLN A 226 5.90 12.86 -0.67
CA GLN A 226 5.55 14.07 0.05
C GLN A 226 4.07 14.07 0.43
N LEU A 227 3.17 13.77 -0.52
CA LEU A 227 1.74 13.70 -0.24
C LEU A 227 1.39 12.61 0.79
N ALA A 228 2.06 11.45 0.74
CA ALA A 228 1.87 10.38 1.70
C ALA A 228 2.35 10.78 3.10
N GLN A 229 3.49 11.47 3.19
CA GLN A 229 3.97 12.01 4.44
C GLN A 229 2.99 13.06 4.99
N GLU A 230 2.57 14.03 4.18
CA GLU A 230 1.58 15.03 4.58
C GLU A 230 0.29 14.39 5.09
N ALA A 231 -0.23 13.38 4.40
CA ALA A 231 -1.40 12.60 4.82
C ALA A 231 -1.22 11.92 6.19
N VAL A 232 -0.08 11.26 6.41
CA VAL A 232 0.23 10.58 7.67
C VAL A 232 0.31 11.59 8.82
N PHE A 233 1.02 12.71 8.62
CA PHE A 233 1.18 13.74 9.64
C PHE A 233 -0.14 14.47 9.94
N ASP A 234 -0.92 14.80 8.90
CA ASP A 234 -2.26 15.39 9.05
C ASP A 234 -3.17 14.48 9.88
N PHE A 235 -3.18 13.17 9.59
CA PHE A 235 -3.96 12.21 10.38
C PHE A 235 -3.47 12.10 11.83
N LEU A 236 -2.16 11.99 12.08
CA LEU A 236 -1.64 11.85 13.45
C LEU A 236 -1.78 13.13 14.29
N LYS A 237 -2.01 14.27 13.63
CA LYS A 237 -2.27 15.56 14.27
C LYS A 237 -3.75 15.80 14.53
N GLU A 238 -4.60 15.61 13.53
CA GLU A 238 -6.02 15.99 13.57
C GLU A 238 -6.97 14.80 13.77
N GLY A 239 -6.47 13.56 13.70
CA GLY A 239 -7.26 12.34 13.82
C GLY A 239 -8.35 12.24 12.75
N GLN A 240 -9.59 12.00 13.18
CA GLN A 240 -10.76 11.92 12.27
C GLN A 240 -11.14 13.26 11.62
N GLN A 241 -10.59 14.38 12.11
CA GLN A 241 -10.81 15.71 11.51
C GLN A 241 -9.83 15.99 10.36
N SER A 242 -8.82 15.13 10.16
CA SER A 242 -7.87 15.24 9.05
C SER A 242 -8.57 15.17 7.69
N ARG A 243 -8.04 15.89 6.72
CA ARG A 243 -8.63 15.94 5.37
C ARG A 243 -8.54 14.56 4.70
N ILE A 244 -7.47 13.82 4.97
CA ILE A 244 -7.26 12.49 4.40
C ILE A 244 -8.26 11.45 4.91
N TYR A 245 -8.91 11.68 6.05
CA TYR A 245 -9.91 10.75 6.59
C TYR A 245 -11.14 10.60 5.69
N LEU A 246 -11.41 11.58 4.83
CA LEU A 246 -12.48 11.53 3.83
C LEU A 246 -12.11 10.67 2.61
N ALA A 247 -10.81 10.43 2.38
CA ALA A 247 -10.35 9.59 1.30
C ALA A 247 -10.54 8.10 1.64
N ASP A 248 -10.75 7.29 0.61
CA ASP A 248 -10.88 5.84 0.75
C ASP A 248 -9.50 5.16 0.64
N PRO A 249 -8.94 4.56 1.71
CA PRO A 249 -7.62 3.94 1.63
C PRO A 249 -7.57 2.76 0.66
N THR A 250 -8.72 2.13 0.36
CA THR A 250 -8.76 1.03 -0.60
C THR A 250 -8.69 1.52 -2.06
N GLY A 251 -9.03 2.79 -2.30
CA GLY A 251 -9.12 3.41 -3.62
C GLY A 251 -9.98 2.65 -4.64
N GLU A 252 -10.96 1.87 -4.19
CA GLU A 252 -11.78 0.97 -5.03
C GLU A 252 -12.35 1.70 -6.25
N LYS A 253 -12.86 2.93 -6.04
CA LYS A 253 -13.43 3.76 -7.11
C LYS A 253 -12.38 4.32 -8.07
N ALA A 254 -11.25 4.82 -7.55
CA ALA A 254 -10.20 5.40 -8.35
C ALA A 254 -9.52 4.34 -9.23
N LEU A 255 -9.29 3.14 -8.69
CA LEU A 255 -8.76 2.00 -9.41
C LEU A 255 -9.73 1.51 -10.50
N ALA A 256 -11.03 1.43 -10.21
CA ALA A 256 -12.04 1.08 -11.21
C ALA A 256 -12.08 2.10 -12.36
N ALA A 257 -12.00 3.40 -12.04
CA ALA A 257 -11.91 4.45 -13.05
C ALA A 257 -10.63 4.35 -13.90
N ALA A 258 -9.49 4.08 -13.26
CA ALA A 258 -8.23 3.86 -13.96
C ALA A 258 -8.26 2.66 -14.91
N GLU A 259 -8.86 1.54 -14.50
CA GLU A 259 -9.02 0.39 -15.39
C GLU A 259 -9.92 0.70 -16.59
N ALA A 260 -11.00 1.46 -16.40
CA ALA A 260 -11.89 1.87 -17.48
C ALA A 260 -11.17 2.77 -18.49
N VAL A 261 -10.46 3.80 -18.02
CA VAL A 261 -9.63 4.69 -18.86
C VAL A 261 -8.56 3.90 -19.61
N ARG A 262 -7.81 3.03 -18.90
CA ARG A 262 -6.78 2.17 -19.51
C ARG A 262 -7.35 1.31 -20.63
N LYS A 263 -8.53 0.72 -20.42
CA LYS A 263 -9.21 -0.10 -21.43
C LYS A 263 -9.59 0.73 -22.65
N ASN A 264 -10.12 1.94 -22.47
CA ASN A 264 -10.49 2.84 -23.56
C ASN A 264 -9.26 3.28 -24.37
N LEU A 265 -8.23 3.81 -23.71
CA LEU A 265 -6.98 4.23 -24.36
C LEU A 265 -6.33 3.10 -25.14
N ARG A 266 -6.34 1.88 -24.59
CA ARG A 266 -5.83 0.69 -25.29
C ARG A 266 -6.62 0.38 -26.57
N LEU A 267 -7.94 0.50 -26.56
CA LEU A 267 -8.77 0.27 -27.74
C LEU A 267 -8.49 1.33 -28.82
N LEU A 268 -8.41 2.60 -28.44
CA LEU A 268 -8.10 3.69 -29.36
C LEU A 268 -6.69 3.55 -29.96
N TYR A 269 -5.70 3.23 -29.13
CA TYR A 269 -4.33 2.98 -29.57
C TYR A 269 -4.24 1.81 -30.55
N ARG A 270 -4.87 0.68 -30.24
CA ARG A 270 -4.85 -0.51 -31.12
C ARG A 270 -5.60 -0.32 -32.44
N SER A 271 -6.59 0.57 -32.46
CA SER A 271 -7.33 0.92 -33.69
C SER A 271 -6.66 2.02 -34.50
N GLY A 272 -5.49 2.52 -34.07
CA GLY A 272 -4.77 3.60 -34.74
C GLY A 272 -5.43 4.98 -34.61
N LYS A 273 -6.49 5.09 -33.79
CA LYS A 273 -7.25 6.33 -33.57
C LYS A 273 -6.55 7.28 -32.60
N LEU A 274 -5.59 6.79 -31.83
CA LEU A 274 -4.84 7.54 -30.83
C LEU A 274 -3.37 7.13 -30.86
N SER A 275 -2.46 8.09 -31.00
CA SER A 275 -1.03 7.84 -30.88
C SER A 275 -0.58 7.82 -29.41
N LYS A 276 0.58 7.21 -29.13
CA LYS A 276 1.15 7.16 -27.78
C LYS A 276 1.41 8.56 -27.18
N PRO A 277 1.95 9.55 -27.92
CA PRO A 277 2.10 10.91 -27.40
C PRO A 277 0.78 11.59 -27.07
N GLN A 278 -0.26 11.43 -27.90
CA GLN A 278 -1.59 11.99 -27.63
C GLN A 278 -2.20 11.39 -26.36
N ALA A 279 -2.16 10.07 -26.21
CA ALA A 279 -2.63 9.40 -25.01
C ALA A 279 -1.89 9.88 -23.75
N TYR A 280 -0.58 10.12 -23.84
CA TYR A 280 0.19 10.62 -22.69
C TYR A 280 -0.15 12.06 -22.32
N ALA A 281 -0.41 12.93 -23.30
CA ALA A 281 -0.88 14.29 -23.03
C ALA A 281 -2.25 14.28 -22.30
N GLU A 282 -3.19 13.45 -22.74
CA GLU A 282 -4.48 13.27 -22.05
C GLU A 282 -4.30 12.74 -20.61
N LEU A 283 -3.36 11.80 -20.42
CA LEU A 283 -3.07 11.24 -19.09
C LEU A 283 -2.45 12.25 -18.14
N ASP A 284 -1.66 13.21 -18.62
CA ASP A 284 -1.07 14.23 -17.77
C ASP A 284 -2.13 15.20 -17.23
N GLU A 285 -3.20 15.47 -17.98
CA GLU A 285 -4.39 16.18 -17.47
C GLU A 285 -5.15 15.33 -16.44
N LEU A 286 -5.33 14.03 -16.70
CA LEU A 286 -5.98 13.12 -15.76
C LEU A 286 -5.18 12.93 -14.47
N LYS A 287 -3.85 13.07 -14.50
CA LYS A 287 -2.99 13.05 -13.30
C LYS A 287 -3.44 14.10 -12.29
N LEU A 288 -3.67 15.33 -12.74
CA LEU A 288 -4.10 16.44 -11.89
C LEU A 288 -5.48 16.18 -11.29
N LYS A 289 -6.42 15.68 -12.10
CA LYS A 289 -7.78 15.31 -11.63
C LYS A 289 -7.75 14.19 -10.61
N LEU A 290 -6.90 13.17 -10.79
CA LEU A 290 -6.72 12.09 -9.81
C LEU A 290 -6.21 12.63 -8.47
N LYS A 291 -5.25 13.56 -8.49
CA LYS A 291 -4.73 14.20 -7.28
C LYS A 291 -5.81 14.97 -6.51
N GLU A 292 -6.64 15.73 -7.22
CA GLU A 292 -7.76 16.45 -6.60
C GLU A 292 -8.81 15.49 -6.04
N ALA A 293 -9.09 14.41 -6.78
CA ALA A 293 -10.09 13.41 -6.44
C ALA A 293 -9.77 12.61 -5.17
N ILE A 294 -8.51 12.61 -4.68
CA ILE A 294 -8.15 12.05 -3.37
C ILE A 294 -9.08 12.63 -2.29
N TYR A 295 -9.33 13.93 -2.34
CA TYR A 295 -10.11 14.66 -1.35
C TYR A 295 -11.54 15.02 -1.81
N GLN A 296 -11.85 14.78 -3.09
CA GLN A 296 -13.16 15.06 -3.70
C GLN A 296 -13.55 13.89 -4.63
N PRO A 297 -13.97 12.74 -4.06
CA PRO A 297 -14.21 11.52 -4.84
C PRO A 297 -15.24 11.66 -5.97
N GLU A 298 -16.12 12.67 -5.91
CA GLU A 298 -17.06 13.04 -6.96
C GLU A 298 -16.37 13.43 -8.28
N LEU A 299 -15.13 13.94 -8.23
CA LEU A 299 -14.35 14.28 -9.40
C LEU A 299 -13.93 13.05 -10.21
N LEU A 300 -13.96 11.84 -9.62
CA LEU A 300 -13.70 10.59 -10.35
C LEU A 300 -14.71 10.36 -11.50
N LEU A 301 -15.93 10.91 -11.40
CA LEU A 301 -16.91 10.83 -12.49
C LEU A 301 -16.45 11.60 -13.73
N GLN A 302 -15.71 12.69 -13.55
CA GLN A 302 -15.17 13.50 -14.65
C GLN A 302 -14.00 12.80 -15.36
N ILE A 303 -13.32 11.89 -14.67
CA ILE A 303 -12.25 11.04 -15.23
C ILE A 303 -12.86 9.96 -16.15
N LEU A 304 -14.05 9.45 -15.81
CA LEU A 304 -14.75 8.43 -16.60
C LEU A 304 -15.38 8.98 -17.89
N SER A 305 -15.61 10.30 -17.96
CA SER A 305 -16.16 10.97 -19.15
C SER A 305 -15.10 11.46 -20.14
N ALA A 306 -13.82 11.26 -19.84
CA ALA A 306 -12.69 11.63 -20.69
C ALA A 306 -12.36 10.56 -21.73
#